data_AF-A0A956AVN2-F1
#
_entry.id   AF-A0A956AVN2-F1
#
_cell.length_a   1.000
_cell.length_b   1.000
_cell.length_c   1.000
_cell.angle_alpha   90.00
_cell.angle_beta   90.00
_cell.angle_gamma   90.00
#
_symmetry.space_group_name_H-M   'P 1'
#
loop_
_entity.id
_entity.type
_entity.pdbx_description
1 polymer ?
#
loop_
_entity_poly.entity_id
_entity_poly.type
_entity_poly.pdbx_seq_one_letter_code
_entity_poly.pdbx_strand_id
1 'polypeptide(L)'
;MTPALIHALFAALLAGPPLLAVPRGGAVFEKCDMCHVSTDWHSMQSGANGFDHDPTGFPLRGSHRTATCSDCHTDRPLRSGDCAGCHTDPHRGEHDGGCDDC
;
A
#
# COMPACT_ATOMS: atom_id res chain seq x y z
N MET A 1 42.16 -9.73 35.74
CA MET A 1 41.19 -8.65 36.03
C MET A 1 40.98 -7.89 34.72
N THR A 2 39.96 -8.03 33.88
CA THR A 2 38.80 -8.92 33.69
C THR A 2 38.57 -8.99 32.16
N PRO A 3 38.46 -10.17 31.51
CA PRO A 3 38.36 -10.28 30.05
C PRO A 3 36.90 -10.12 29.52
N ALA A 4 36.06 -9.37 30.25
CA ALA A 4 34.61 -9.36 30.06
C ALA A 4 34.05 -8.16 29.26
N LEU A 5 34.89 -7.39 28.58
CA LEU A 5 34.47 -6.14 27.91
C LEU A 5 34.50 -6.16 26.37
N ILE A 6 34.96 -7.24 25.72
CA ILE A 6 35.13 -7.27 24.25
C ILE A 6 33.95 -7.93 23.52
N HIS A 7 33.10 -8.70 24.20
CA HIS A 7 31.95 -9.38 23.58
C HIS A 7 30.71 -8.47 23.38
N ALA A 8 30.76 -7.21 23.80
CA ALA A 8 29.62 -6.29 23.68
C ALA A 8 29.52 -5.59 22.31
N LEU A 9 30.49 -5.75 21.40
CA LEU A 9 30.45 -5.12 20.07
C LEU A 9 29.88 -6.01 18.94
N PHE A 10 29.59 -7.29 19.19
CA PHE A 10 29.05 -8.22 18.18
C PHE A 10 27.53 -8.39 18.18
N ALA A 11 26.79 -7.55 18.93
CA ALA A 11 25.34 -7.66 19.06
C ALA A 11 24.53 -6.66 18.20
N ALA A 12 25.16 -5.98 17.24
CA ALA A 12 24.51 -4.92 16.45
C ALA A 12 24.33 -5.23 14.95
N LEU A 13 24.72 -6.42 14.46
CA LEU A 13 24.55 -6.80 13.05
C LEU A 13 23.41 -7.78 12.77
N LEU A 14 22.67 -8.23 13.78
CA LEU A 14 21.46 -9.07 13.61
C LEU A 14 20.15 -8.31 13.75
N ALA A 15 20.20 -7.03 14.13
CA ALA A 15 19.05 -6.14 14.05
C ALA A 15 19.05 -5.48 12.67
N GLY A 16 18.52 -6.19 11.67
CA GLY A 16 18.09 -5.54 10.44
C GLY A 16 17.18 -4.35 10.76
N PRO A 17 17.16 -3.30 9.92
CA PRO A 17 16.31 -2.14 10.16
C PRO A 17 14.89 -2.64 10.45
N PRO A 18 14.21 -2.14 11.50
CA PRO A 18 12.87 -2.59 11.81
C PRO A 18 12.04 -2.39 10.54
N LEU A 19 11.53 -3.50 10.00
CA LEU A 19 10.58 -3.48 8.90
C LEU A 19 9.53 -2.47 9.30
N LEU A 20 9.50 -1.36 8.56
CA LEU A 20 8.62 -0.21 8.72
C LEU A 20 7.29 -0.69 9.32
N ALA A 21 7.08 -0.40 10.59
CA ALA A 21 5.81 -0.66 11.24
C ALA A 21 4.77 0.19 10.51
N VAL A 22 4.10 -0.39 9.52
CA VAL A 22 2.95 0.21 8.86
C VAL A 22 1.88 0.36 9.93
N PRO A 23 1.53 1.59 10.35
CA PRO A 23 0.53 1.78 11.38
C PRO A 23 -0.81 1.25 10.87
N ARG A 24 -1.36 0.25 11.56
CA ARG A 24 -2.74 -0.19 11.37
C ARG A 24 -3.65 0.87 11.96
N GLY A 25 -4.07 1.82 11.14
CA GLY A 25 -5.19 2.71 11.41
C GLY A 25 -4.87 4.19 11.29
N GLY A 26 -5.66 4.88 10.45
CA GLY A 26 -5.77 6.33 10.44
C GLY A 26 -4.82 7.01 9.46
N ALA A 27 -5.35 7.38 8.30
CA ALA A 27 -4.65 8.18 7.30
C ALA A 27 -4.18 9.53 7.89
N VAL A 28 -2.89 9.63 8.18
CA VAL A 28 -2.17 10.88 8.07
C VAL A 28 -1.16 10.66 6.94
N PHE A 29 -1.47 11.20 5.76
CA PHE A 29 -0.51 11.26 4.66
C PHE A 29 0.56 12.29 5.06
N GLU A 30 1.49 11.92 5.94
CA GLU A 30 2.55 12.83 6.40
C GLU A 30 3.62 13.08 5.32
N LYS A 31 3.60 12.28 4.25
CA LYS A 31 4.57 12.32 3.16
C LYS A 31 3.89 12.59 1.84
N CYS A 32 3.87 13.87 1.45
CA CYS A 32 3.29 14.33 0.19
C CYS A 32 3.95 13.66 -1.03
N ASP A 33 5.23 13.32 -0.91
CA ASP A 33 6.07 12.70 -1.93
C ASP A 33 5.75 11.22 -2.19
N MET A 34 4.88 10.61 -1.38
CA MET A 34 4.32 9.28 -1.66
C MET A 34 3.41 9.28 -2.88
N CYS A 35 2.76 10.41 -3.16
CA CYS A 35 1.81 10.54 -4.25
C CYS A 35 2.25 11.59 -5.27
N HIS A 36 2.88 12.69 -4.84
CA HIS A 36 3.28 13.79 -5.72
C HIS A 36 4.78 13.78 -6.00
N VAL A 37 5.18 14.22 -7.20
CA VAL A 37 6.58 14.52 -7.50
C VAL A 37 6.92 15.89 -6.91
N SER A 38 7.94 15.97 -6.06
CA SER A 38 8.26 17.21 -5.33
C SER A 38 8.71 18.37 -6.22
N THR A 39 9.25 18.08 -7.41
CA THR A 39 9.68 19.09 -8.39
C THR A 39 8.58 19.49 -9.37
N ASP A 40 7.49 18.74 -9.43
CA ASP A 40 6.29 19.07 -10.22
C ASP A 40 5.06 18.53 -9.51
N TRP A 41 4.39 19.42 -8.77
CA TRP A 41 3.28 19.06 -7.90
C TRP A 41 2.10 18.40 -8.62
N HIS A 42 1.89 18.70 -9.91
CA HIS A 42 0.80 18.13 -10.68
C HIS A 42 1.13 16.72 -11.19
N SER A 43 2.40 16.34 -11.20
CA SER A 43 2.84 14.99 -11.53
C SER A 43 2.66 14.06 -10.33
N MET A 44 2.00 12.93 -10.57
CA MET A 44 1.87 11.86 -9.60
C MET A 44 3.02 10.86 -9.72
N GLN A 45 3.42 10.29 -8.59
CA GLN A 45 4.36 9.19 -8.55
C GLN A 45 3.80 7.98 -9.30
N SER A 46 4.65 7.31 -10.07
CA SER A 46 4.30 6.13 -10.86
C SER A 46 5.50 5.20 -11.01
N GLY A 47 5.25 3.97 -11.47
CA GLY A 47 6.30 2.96 -11.64
C GLY A 47 7.00 2.63 -10.32
N ALA A 48 8.33 2.56 -10.33
CA ALA A 48 9.15 2.18 -9.17
C ALA A 48 9.07 3.18 -7.99
N ASN A 49 8.65 4.42 -8.24
CA ASN A 49 8.47 5.45 -7.21
C ASN A 49 6.99 5.60 -6.80
N GLY A 50 6.09 4.87 -7.45
CA GLY A 50 4.65 4.93 -7.21
C GLY A 50 4.26 4.41 -5.83
N PHE A 51 3.12 4.89 -5.33
CA PHE A 51 2.53 4.37 -4.11
C PHE A 51 2.15 2.89 -4.28
N ASP A 52 2.63 2.05 -3.36
CA ASP A 52 2.30 0.62 -3.34
C ASP A 52 0.97 0.38 -2.63
N HIS A 53 0.00 -0.17 -3.37
CA HIS A 53 -1.30 -0.54 -2.85
C HIS A 53 -1.34 -1.93 -2.17
N ASP A 54 -0.33 -2.79 -2.37
CA ASP A 54 -0.30 -4.12 -1.74
C ASP A 54 -0.33 -4.13 -0.21
N PRO A 55 0.36 -3.24 0.53
CA PRO A 55 0.26 -3.19 1.99
C PRO A 55 -1.06 -2.57 2.48
N THR A 56 -1.88 -2.04 1.57
CA THR A 56 -3.20 -1.50 1.91
C THR A 56 -4.24 -2.61 1.96
N GLY A 57 -5.43 -2.31 2.49
CA GLY A 57 -6.57 -3.23 2.40
C GLY A 57 -7.13 -3.40 0.97
N PHE A 58 -6.54 -2.75 -0.04
CA PHE A 58 -7.02 -2.74 -1.41
C PHE A 58 -5.87 -2.90 -2.43
N PRO A 59 -5.28 -4.10 -2.53
CA PRO A 59 -4.23 -4.38 -3.50
C PRO A 59 -4.76 -4.34 -4.94
N LEU A 60 -4.02 -3.71 -5.85
CA LEU A 60 -4.40 -3.63 -7.26
C LEU A 60 -4.00 -4.92 -8.00
N ARG A 61 -4.99 -5.66 -8.51
CA ARG A 61 -4.81 -6.97 -9.15
C ARG A 61 -5.43 -7.00 -10.56
N GLY A 62 -4.95 -7.95 -11.38
CA GLY A 62 -5.40 -8.09 -12.77
C GLY A 62 -5.28 -6.78 -13.55
N SER A 63 -6.34 -6.43 -14.29
CA SER A 63 -6.43 -5.20 -15.08
C SER A 63 -6.28 -3.92 -14.26
N HIS A 64 -6.57 -3.94 -12.96
CA HIS A 64 -6.43 -2.76 -12.10
C HIS A 64 -4.97 -2.36 -11.84
N ARG A 65 -3.98 -3.19 -12.19
CA ARG A 65 -2.56 -2.84 -12.07
C ARG A 65 -2.14 -1.65 -12.94
N THR A 66 -2.91 -1.35 -13.97
CA THR A 66 -2.64 -0.21 -14.88
C THR A 66 -3.53 0.99 -14.57
N ALA A 67 -4.32 0.96 -13.49
CA ALA A 67 -5.15 2.07 -13.09
C ALA A 67 -4.30 3.27 -12.65
N THR A 68 -4.77 4.46 -12.97
CA THR A 68 -4.20 5.73 -12.50
C THR A 68 -4.83 6.12 -11.16
N CYS A 69 -4.16 7.01 -10.41
CA CYS A 69 -4.71 7.52 -9.15
C CYS A 69 -6.11 8.10 -9.33
N SER A 70 -6.34 8.83 -10.44
CA SER A 70 -7.61 9.48 -10.76
C SER A 70 -8.74 8.52 -11.11
N ASP A 71 -8.45 7.26 -11.46
CA ASP A 71 -9.49 6.30 -11.82
C ASP A 71 -10.37 5.93 -10.61
N CYS A 72 -9.80 6.03 -9.40
CA CYS A 72 -10.50 5.72 -8.15
C CYS A 72 -10.61 6.93 -7.20
N HIS A 73 -9.62 7.83 -7.18
CA HIS A 73 -9.60 9.00 -6.29
C HIS A 73 -10.31 10.21 -6.90
N THR A 74 -11.54 10.01 -7.40
CA THR A 74 -12.35 11.08 -8.00
C THR A 74 -13.03 11.96 -6.94
N ASP A 75 -13.46 11.35 -5.82
CA ASP A 75 -14.31 12.00 -4.81
C ASP A 75 -13.92 11.57 -3.38
N ARG A 76 -14.42 12.31 -2.38
CA ARG A 76 -14.31 11.94 -0.96
C ARG A 76 -15.69 11.87 -0.31
N PRO A 77 -16.02 10.80 0.44
CA PRO A 77 -15.19 9.63 0.76
C PRO A 77 -14.92 8.74 -0.46
N LEU A 78 -13.79 8.03 -0.44
CA LEU A 78 -13.46 7.06 -1.48
C LEU A 78 -14.48 5.90 -1.46
N ARG A 79 -14.70 5.31 -2.64
CA ARG A 79 -15.49 4.08 -2.78
C ARG A 79 -14.91 2.97 -1.91
N SER A 80 -15.74 1.99 -1.54
CA SER A 80 -15.24 0.85 -0.79
C SER A 80 -14.19 0.09 -1.60
N GLY A 81 -13.16 -0.40 -0.90
CA GLY A 81 -12.09 -1.21 -1.49
C GLY A 81 -12.51 -2.66 -1.71
N ASP A 82 -13.73 -2.90 -2.14
CA ASP A 82 -14.22 -4.21 -2.53
C ASP A 82 -14.81 -4.14 -3.94
N CYS A 83 -14.96 -5.29 -4.59
CA CYS A 83 -15.42 -5.35 -5.97
C CYS A 83 -16.80 -4.69 -6.14
N ALA A 84 -17.69 -4.83 -5.15
CA ALA A 84 -19.05 -4.29 -5.17
C ALA A 84 -19.08 -2.76 -5.01
N GLY A 85 -18.02 -2.15 -4.47
CA GLY A 85 -17.85 -0.70 -4.39
C GLY A 85 -17.81 0.00 -5.76
N CYS A 86 -17.42 -0.74 -6.81
CA CYS A 86 -17.32 -0.23 -8.17
C CYS A 86 -18.15 -1.02 -9.19
N HIS A 87 -18.21 -2.35 -9.05
CA HIS A 87 -18.91 -3.23 -9.99
C HIS A 87 -20.24 -3.70 -9.40
N THR A 88 -21.27 -3.72 -10.24
CA THR A 88 -22.50 -4.43 -9.90
C THR A 88 -22.28 -5.91 -10.11
N ASP A 89 -22.62 -6.72 -9.12
CA ASP A 89 -22.56 -8.18 -9.26
C ASP A 89 -23.62 -8.67 -10.27
N PRO A 90 -23.20 -9.20 -11.44
CA PRO A 90 -24.13 -9.71 -12.43
C PRO A 90 -24.83 -11.00 -11.96
N HIS A 91 -24.26 -11.72 -11.00
CA HIS A 91 -24.77 -12.97 -10.46
C HIS A 91 -25.75 -12.77 -9.29
N ARG A 92 -25.89 -11.54 -8.78
CA ARG A 92 -26.86 -11.19 -7.72
C ARG A 92 -26.73 -12.06 -6.47
N GLY A 93 -25.50 -12.45 -6.12
CA GLY A 93 -25.19 -13.30 -4.99
C GLY A 93 -25.42 -14.80 -5.22
N GLU A 94 -25.72 -15.23 -6.45
CA GLU A 94 -25.91 -16.65 -6.80
C GLU A 94 -24.59 -17.38 -7.09
N HIS A 95 -23.46 -16.67 -7.11
CA HIS A 95 -22.14 -17.26 -7.33
C HIS A 95 -21.31 -17.24 -6.05
N ASP A 96 -20.82 -18.42 -5.65
CA ASP A 96 -20.06 -18.63 -4.42
C ASP A 96 -18.55 -18.29 -4.55
N GLY A 97 -18.08 -18.00 -5.76
CA GLY A 97 -16.67 -17.65 -6.06
C GLY A 97 -16.36 -16.15 -5.90
N GLY A 98 -15.07 -15.82 -5.84
CA GLY A 98 -14.58 -14.46 -5.87
C GLY A 98 -14.86 -13.78 -7.21
N CYS A 99 -14.94 -12.44 -7.21
CA CYS A 99 -15.18 -11.67 -8.44
C CYS A 99 -14.05 -11.82 -9.49
N ASP A 100 -12.91 -12.40 -9.09
CA ASP A 100 -11.74 -12.71 -9.89
C ASP A 100 -11.64 -14.19 -10.33
N ASP A 101 -12.63 -15.03 -9.98
CA ASP A 101 -12.59 -16.48 -10.20
C ASP A 101 -13.24 -16.97 -11.52
N CYS A 102 -13.74 -16.07 -12.39
CA CYS A 102 -14.46 -16.40 -13.64
C CYS A 102 -13.65 -16.06 -14.91
#